data_AF-A0A1Q8AP73-F1
#
_entry.id   AF-A0A1Q8AP73-F1
#
_cell.length_a   1.000
_cell.length_b   1.000
_cell.length_c   1.000
_cell.angle_alpha   90.00
_cell.angle_beta   90.00
_cell.angle_gamma   90.00
#
_symmetry.space_group_name_H-M   'P 1'
#
loop_
_entity.id
_entity.type
_entity.pdbx_description
1 polymer ?
#
loop_
_entity_poly.entity_id
_entity_poly.type
_entity_poly.pdbx_seq_one_letter_code
_entity_poly.pdbx_strand_id
1 'polypeptide(L)'
;MDTPERYEQLIAFLGSQLPAPVDQHEDRGGAIQFLAGEPPEVVVLLTDSTVVVSEFAGVWESPSTFVKKPRRVGLLKWRRLPENALWDALSALIKGAREARRSRFQICQYCGENTAPEWLHDDHVCQACAERHHGMIH
;
A
#
# COMPACT_ATOMS: atom_id res chain seq x y z
N MET A 1 29.52 0.71 10.01
CA MET A 1 28.35 1.54 9.66
C MET A 1 27.53 1.67 10.91
N ASP A 2 27.27 2.89 11.36
CA ASP A 2 26.54 3.10 12.60
C ASP A 2 25.05 2.79 12.38
N THR A 3 24.36 2.35 13.44
CA THR A 3 22.93 2.00 13.37
C THR A 3 22.04 3.18 12.93
N PRO A 4 22.31 4.44 13.32
CA PRO A 4 21.59 5.61 12.83
C PRO A 4 21.74 5.85 11.33
N GLU A 5 22.96 5.77 10.78
CA GLU A 5 23.22 5.98 9.35
C GLU A 5 22.42 5.00 8.48
N ARG A 6 22.38 3.74 8.91
CA ARG A 6 21.66 2.68 8.18
C ARG A 6 20.14 2.85 8.25
N TYR A 7 19.63 3.45 9.33
CA TYR A 7 18.21 3.79 9.46
C TYR A 7 17.80 4.91 8.52
N GLU A 8 18.62 5.95 8.39
CA GLU A 8 18.40 7.05 7.45
C GLU A 8 18.46 6.57 5.99
N GLN A 9 19.41 5.69 5.67
CA GLN A 9 19.47 5.04 4.35
C GLN A 9 18.21 4.24 4.04
N LEU A 10 17.62 3.57 5.02
CA LEU A 10 16.34 2.86 4.85
C LEU A 10 15.21 3.83 4.52
N ILE A 11 15.11 4.96 5.21
CA ILE A 11 14.10 5.99 4.94
C ILE A 11 14.27 6.54 3.51
N ALA A 12 15.49 6.91 3.13
CA ALA A 12 15.80 7.42 1.80
C ALA A 12 15.50 6.38 0.71
N PHE A 13 15.89 5.13 0.93
CA PHE A 13 15.60 4.03 0.03
C PHE A 13 14.09 3.86 -0.17
N LEU A 14 13.32 3.78 0.92
CA LEU A 14 11.86 3.67 0.87
C LEU A 14 11.23 4.85 0.12
N GLY A 15 11.67 6.08 0.39
CA GLY A 15 11.19 7.27 -0.32
C GLY A 15 11.44 7.23 -1.84
N SER A 16 12.50 6.53 -2.29
CA SER A 16 12.83 6.41 -3.71
C SER A 16 12.18 5.22 -4.43
N GLN A 17 11.92 4.13 -3.71
CA GLN A 17 11.45 2.86 -4.30
C GLN A 17 9.93 2.68 -4.21
N LEU A 18 9.28 3.39 -3.29
CA LEU A 18 7.83 3.34 -3.17
C LEU A 18 7.15 4.07 -4.33
N PRO A 19 5.99 3.57 -4.80
CA PRO A 19 5.24 4.25 -5.85
C PRO A 19 4.75 5.61 -5.35
N ALA A 20 4.98 6.67 -6.12
CA ALA A 20 4.44 7.98 -5.81
C ALA A 20 2.90 8.01 -5.97
N PRO A 21 2.19 8.88 -5.22
CA PRO A 21 2.68 9.68 -4.09
C PRO A 21 3.01 8.82 -2.86
N VAL A 22 3.86 9.33 -1.97
CA VAL A 22 4.24 8.67 -0.71
C VAL A 22 3.88 9.59 0.47
N ASP A 23 2.92 9.16 1.28
CA ASP A 23 2.57 9.80 2.53
C ASP A 23 3.33 9.13 3.69
N GLN A 24 3.97 9.94 4.52
CA GLN A 24 4.73 9.48 5.67
C GLN A 24 4.08 9.93 6.98
N HIS A 25 3.88 9.00 7.90
CA HIS A 25 3.34 9.26 9.24
C HIS A 25 4.23 8.61 10.29
N GLU A 26 4.75 9.43 11.20
CA GLU A 26 5.49 8.94 12.37
C GLU A 26 4.55 8.82 13.57
N ASP A 27 4.58 7.66 14.23
CA ASP A 27 3.87 7.45 15.48
C ASP A 27 4.71 7.88 16.69
N ARG A 28 4.07 8.11 17.84
CA ARG A 28 4.72 8.47 19.11
C ARG A 28 5.79 7.48 19.57
N GLY A 29 5.77 6.25 19.06
CA GLY A 29 6.78 5.22 19.30
C GLY A 29 8.01 5.27 18.39
N GLY A 30 8.14 6.26 17.51
CA GLY A 30 9.25 6.38 16.55
C GLY A 30 9.17 5.40 15.37
N ALA A 31 8.03 4.72 15.22
CA ALA A 31 7.75 3.92 14.03
C ALA A 31 7.23 4.83 12.92
N ILE A 32 7.74 4.61 11.71
CA ILE A 32 7.37 5.38 10.52
C ILE A 32 6.53 4.49 9.62
N GLN A 33 5.31 4.93 9.33
CA GLN A 33 4.44 4.34 8.32
C GLN A 33 4.56 5.14 7.01
N PHE A 34 4.75 4.42 5.92
CA PHE A 34 4.68 4.93 4.55
C PHE A 34 3.45 4.35 3.88
N LEU A 35 2.59 5.20 3.33
CA LEU A 35 1.47 4.83 2.46
C LEU A 35 1.80 5.32 1.05
N ALA A 36 1.80 4.42 0.07
CA ALA A 36 2.34 4.72 -1.25
C ALA A 36 1.40 4.30 -2.39
N GLY A 37 1.28 5.16 -3.40
CA GLY A 37 0.51 4.96 -4.63
C GLY A 37 -0.84 5.69 -4.64
N GLU A 38 -1.35 5.93 -5.85
CA GLU A 38 -2.68 6.50 -6.09
C GLU A 38 -3.38 5.72 -7.22
N PRO A 39 -4.39 4.88 -6.93
CA PRO A 39 -4.88 4.51 -5.59
C PRO A 39 -3.80 3.84 -4.71
N PRO A 40 -3.94 3.84 -3.37
CA PRO A 40 -2.94 3.26 -2.48
C PRO A 40 -2.61 1.80 -2.79
N GLU A 41 -1.31 1.52 -2.94
CA GLU A 41 -0.79 0.22 -3.35
C GLU A 41 -0.06 -0.51 -2.22
N VAL A 42 0.82 0.20 -1.50
CA VAL A 42 1.75 -0.38 -0.53
C VAL A 42 1.68 0.37 0.78
N VAL A 43 1.77 -0.40 1.87
CA VAL A 43 1.97 0.13 3.22
C VAL A 43 3.26 -0.45 3.77
N VAL A 44 4.20 0.41 4.15
CA VAL A 44 5.45 0.00 4.82
C VAL A 44 5.44 0.54 6.24
N LEU A 45 5.74 -0.31 7.22
CA LEU A 45 5.99 0.09 8.59
C LEU A 45 7.47 -0.15 8.92
N LEU A 46 8.21 0.92 9.09
CA LEU A 46 9.60 0.91 9.54
C LEU A 46 9.63 1.18 11.05
N THR A 47 10.30 0.30 11.78
CA THR A 47 10.61 0.47 13.20
C THR A 47 12.13 0.49 13.38
N ASP A 48 12.56 0.72 14.61
CA ASP A 48 13.96 0.70 15.01
C ASP A 48 14.72 -0.59 14.61
N SER A 49 14.03 -1.69 14.33
CA SER A 49 14.63 -3.00 14.13
C SER A 49 13.96 -3.87 13.05
N THR A 50 12.76 -3.50 12.61
CA THR A 50 12.00 -4.25 11.60
C THR A 50 11.41 -3.36 10.51
N VAL A 51 11.32 -3.90 9.29
CA VAL A 51 10.52 -3.34 8.19
C VAL A 51 9.43 -4.35 7.86
N VAL A 52 8.18 -3.91 7.90
CA VAL A 52 7.03 -4.70 7.48
C VAL A 52 6.50 -4.13 6.18
N VAL A 53 6.41 -4.96 5.14
CA VAL A 53 5.83 -4.57 3.85
C VAL A 53 4.48 -5.26 3.70
N SER A 54 3.46 -4.48 3.39
CA SER A 54 2.10 -4.93 3.18
C SER A 54 1.55 -4.35 1.90
N GLU A 55 0.67 -5.09 1.23
CA GLU A 55 -0.21 -4.49 0.23
C GLU A 55 -1.31 -3.71 0.94
N PHE A 56 -1.74 -2.61 0.32
CA PHE A 56 -2.88 -1.86 0.81
C PHE A 56 -4.16 -2.69 0.66
N ALA A 57 -5.00 -2.64 1.69
CA ALA A 57 -6.35 -3.16 1.63
C ALA A 57 -7.18 -2.42 2.66
N GLY A 58 -8.48 -2.34 2.43
CA GLY A 58 -9.42 -1.84 3.40
C GLY A 58 -10.83 -2.29 3.07
N VAL A 59 -11.73 -2.02 4.00
CA VAL A 59 -13.14 -2.38 3.90
C VAL A 59 -13.97 -1.21 4.38
N TRP A 60 -15.10 -0.99 3.71
CA TRP A 60 -16.14 -0.10 4.21
C TRP A 60 -16.95 -0.87 5.26
N GLU A 61 -16.79 -0.52 6.53
CA GLU A 61 -17.61 -1.09 7.61
C GLU A 61 -18.98 -0.40 7.69
N SER A 62 -19.06 0.83 7.17
CA SER A 62 -20.29 1.57 6.90
C SER A 62 -20.06 2.52 5.71
N PRO A 63 -21.11 3.15 5.13
CA PRO A 63 -20.94 4.09 4.02
C PRO A 63 -20.03 5.30 4.30
N SER A 64 -19.76 5.61 5.57
CA SER A 64 -18.90 6.73 5.99
C SER A 64 -17.63 6.28 6.71
N THR A 65 -17.42 4.98 6.89
CA THR A 65 -16.31 4.44 7.70
C THR A 65 -15.49 3.45 6.89
N PHE A 66 -14.40 3.94 6.31
CA PHE A 66 -13.39 3.11 5.66
C PHE A 66 -12.30 2.72 6.66
N VAL A 67 -12.10 1.41 6.84
CA VAL A 67 -11.08 0.87 7.74
C VAL A 67 -9.96 0.25 6.94
N LYS A 68 -8.74 0.78 7.08
CA LYS A 68 -7.52 0.22 6.51
C LYS A 68 -7.22 -1.13 7.19
N LYS A 69 -7.12 -2.20 6.40
CA LYS A 69 -6.72 -3.56 6.84
C LYS A 69 -5.60 -4.10 5.93
N PRO A 70 -4.38 -3.52 5.94
CA PRO A 70 -3.29 -3.93 5.07
C PRO A 70 -2.95 -5.41 5.25
N ARG A 71 -2.60 -6.09 4.16
CA ARG A 71 -2.27 -7.52 4.18
C ARG A 71 -0.75 -7.67 4.08
N ARG A 72 -0.15 -8.27 5.11
CA ARG A 72 1.31 -8.41 5.19
C ARG A 72 1.83 -9.32 4.08
N VAL A 73 2.80 -8.82 3.33
CA VAL A 73 3.55 -9.58 2.33
C VAL A 73 4.84 -10.12 2.93
N GLY A 74 5.51 -9.33 3.77
CA GLY A 74 6.74 -9.77 4.43
C GLY A 74 7.16 -8.92 5.62
N LEU A 75 8.10 -9.46 6.40
CA LEU A 75 8.74 -8.80 7.54
C LEU A 75 10.24 -9.08 7.48
N LEU A 76 11.04 -8.01 7.55
CA LEU A 76 12.50 -8.08 7.58
C LEU A 76 13.01 -7.54 8.92
N LYS A 77 13.85 -8.32 9.61
CA LYS A 77 14.61 -7.85 10.78
C LYS A 77 15.89 -7.16 10.29
N TRP A 78 15.75 -5.95 9.78
CA TRP A 78 16.79 -5.28 8.98
C TRP A 78 18.14 -5.17 9.70
N ARG A 79 18.17 -4.96 11.02
CA ARG A 79 19.41 -4.94 11.81
C ARG A 79 20.23 -6.23 11.73
N ARG A 80 19.58 -7.37 11.47
CA ARG A 80 20.22 -8.69 11.42
C ARG A 80 20.63 -9.13 10.02
N LEU A 81 20.24 -8.37 8.99
CA LEU A 81 20.53 -8.72 7.61
C LEU A 81 21.78 -7.98 7.13
N PRO A 82 22.62 -8.63 6.28
CA PRO A 82 23.59 -7.92 5.47
C PRO A 82 22.90 -6.88 4.58
N GLU A 83 23.62 -5.81 4.25
CA GLU A 83 23.07 -4.66 3.53
C GLU A 83 22.49 -5.03 2.15
N ASN A 84 23.27 -5.68 1.29
CA ASN A 84 22.80 -6.07 -0.05
C ASN A 84 21.56 -6.96 0.02
N ALA A 85 21.57 -7.96 0.92
CA ALA A 85 20.44 -8.86 1.11
C ALA A 85 19.18 -8.14 1.61
N LEU A 86 19.34 -7.08 2.42
CA LEU A 86 18.23 -6.24 2.86
C LEU A 86 17.62 -5.48 1.69
N TRP A 87 18.43 -4.82 0.87
CA TRP A 87 17.94 -4.02 -0.26
C TRP A 87 17.25 -4.89 -1.31
N ASP A 88 17.83 -6.03 -1.66
CA ASP A 88 17.24 -6.97 -2.61
C ASP A 88 15.89 -7.52 -2.09
N ALA A 89 15.86 -7.95 -0.83
CA ALA A 89 14.64 -8.48 -0.22
C ALA A 89 13.56 -7.41 -0.11
N LEU A 90 13.91 -6.18 0.28
CA LEU A 90 12.96 -5.07 0.41
C LEU A 90 12.37 -4.68 -0.95
N SER A 91 13.21 -4.62 -2.00
CA SER A 91 12.77 -4.36 -3.37
C SER A 91 11.79 -5.42 -3.86
N ALA A 92 12.11 -6.69 -3.63
CA ALA A 92 11.25 -7.81 -4.01
C ALA A 92 9.90 -7.77 -3.26
N LEU A 93 9.91 -7.46 -1.96
CA LEU A 93 8.68 -7.32 -1.17
C LEU A 93 7.80 -6.16 -1.62
N ILE A 94 8.39 -5.00 -1.91
CA ILE A 94 7.64 -3.83 -2.41
C ILE A 94 7.03 -4.15 -3.76
N LYS A 95 7.81 -4.73 -4.68
CA LYS A 95 7.31 -5.16 -6.00
C LYS A 95 6.17 -6.17 -5.85
N GLY A 96 6.35 -7.20 -5.04
CA GLY A 96 5.33 -8.23 -4.80
C GLY A 96 4.05 -7.65 -4.19
N ALA A 97 4.15 -6.71 -3.26
CA ALA A 97 2.99 -6.03 -2.67
C ALA A 97 2.21 -5.23 -3.72
N ARG A 98 2.90 -4.52 -4.62
CA ARG A 98 2.26 -3.77 -5.71
C ARG A 98 1.56 -4.67 -6.70
N GLU A 99 2.24 -5.72 -7.14
CA GLU A 99 1.68 -6.68 -8.10
C GLU A 99 0.46 -7.40 -7.50
N ALA A 100 0.56 -7.87 -6.26
CA ALA A 100 -0.55 -8.48 -5.54
C ALA A 100 -1.73 -7.50 -5.43
N ARG A 101 -1.46 -6.23 -5.11
CA ARG A 101 -2.49 -5.21 -4.99
C ARG A 101 -3.19 -4.91 -6.31
N ARG A 102 -2.42 -4.66 -7.37
CA ARG A 102 -2.91 -4.33 -8.71
C ARG A 102 -3.66 -5.50 -9.35
N SER A 103 -3.30 -6.75 -9.03
CA SER A 103 -3.99 -7.94 -9.55
C SER A 103 -5.47 -8.03 -9.15
N ARG A 104 -5.88 -7.29 -8.12
CA ARG A 104 -7.27 -7.24 -7.65
C ARG A 104 -8.08 -6.13 -8.27
N PHE A 105 -7.46 -5.21 -8.99
CA PHE A 105 -8.21 -4.14 -9.62
C PHE A 105 -9.02 -4.73 -10.77
N GLN A 106 -10.20 -4.18 -11.00
CA GLN A 106 -11.08 -4.61 -12.08
C GLN A 106 -11.39 -3.43 -12.98
N ILE A 107 -11.49 -3.70 -14.28
CA ILE A 107 -11.92 -2.70 -15.25
C ILE A 107 -13.41 -2.48 -15.09
N CYS A 108 -13.82 -1.22 -14.90
CA CYS A 108 -15.23 -0.84 -14.89
C CYS A 108 -15.83 -1.02 -16.29
N GLN A 109 -16.97 -1.71 -16.40
CA GLN A 109 -17.61 -1.98 -17.69
C GLN A 109 -18.17 -0.72 -18.39
N TYR A 110 -18.41 0.37 -17.64
CA TYR A 110 -18.97 1.60 -18.19
C TYR A 110 -17.92 2.64 -18.58
N CYS A 111 -16.95 2.94 -17.70
CA CYS A 111 -15.92 3.94 -17.97
C CYS A 111 -14.58 3.36 -18.44
N GLY A 112 -14.37 2.05 -18.32
CA GLY A 112 -13.11 1.40 -18.69
C GLY A 112 -11.94 1.64 -17.72
N GLU A 113 -12.17 2.34 -16.60
CA GLU A 113 -11.11 2.63 -15.63
C GLU A 113 -10.75 1.42 -14.76
N ASN A 114 -9.47 1.27 -14.45
CA ASN A 114 -8.97 0.22 -13.57
C ASN A 114 -9.27 0.58 -12.10
N THR A 115 -10.28 -0.05 -11.53
CA THR A 115 -10.90 0.33 -10.27
C THR A 115 -10.46 -0.61 -9.15
N ALA A 116 -10.04 -0.02 -8.04
CA ALA A 116 -9.71 -0.75 -6.83
C ALA A 116 -10.97 -1.40 -6.20
N PRO A 117 -10.90 -2.59 -5.59
CA PRO A 117 -12.05 -3.33 -5.05
C PRO A 117 -12.92 -2.53 -4.08
N GLU A 118 -12.31 -1.69 -3.25
CA GLU A 118 -13.03 -0.87 -2.28
C GLU A 118 -13.78 0.32 -2.91
N TRP A 119 -13.59 0.57 -4.21
CA TRP A 119 -14.29 1.58 -5.02
C TRP A 119 -15.27 0.97 -6.02
N LEU A 120 -15.40 -0.37 -6.02
CA LEU A 120 -16.43 -1.07 -6.77
C LEU A 120 -17.76 -1.06 -6.00
N HIS A 121 -18.85 -0.89 -6.72
CA HIS A 121 -20.21 -1.04 -6.21
C HIS A 121 -20.65 -2.51 -6.28
N ASP A 122 -20.40 -3.15 -7.41
CA ASP A 122 -20.62 -4.56 -7.69
C ASP A 122 -19.46 -5.13 -8.54
N ASP A 123 -19.60 -6.35 -9.04
CA ASP A 123 -18.63 -6.93 -9.97
C ASP A 123 -18.61 -6.12 -11.27
N HIS A 124 -17.49 -5.42 -11.51
CA HIS A 124 -17.22 -4.61 -12.70
C HIS A 124 -17.91 -3.23 -12.81
N VAL A 125 -18.59 -2.70 -11.80
CA VAL A 125 -19.07 -1.30 -11.81
C VAL A 125 -18.42 -0.48 -10.69
N CYS A 126 -17.79 0.64 -11.05
CA CYS A 126 -17.27 1.60 -10.06
C CYS A 126 -18.42 2.42 -9.43
N GLN A 127 -18.22 2.91 -8.21
CA GLN A 127 -19.22 3.71 -7.48
C GLN A 127 -19.75 4.90 -8.28
N ALA A 128 -18.88 5.63 -8.98
CA ALA A 128 -19.30 6.79 -9.79
C ALA A 128 -20.22 6.42 -10.97
N CYS A 129 -19.97 5.29 -11.63
CA CYS A 129 -20.85 4.78 -12.68
C CYS A 129 -22.15 4.21 -12.10
N ALA A 130 -22.08 3.59 -10.92
CA ALA A 130 -23.28 3.10 -10.23
C ALA A 130 -24.26 4.24 -9.96
N GLU A 131 -23.81 5.37 -9.43
CA GLU A 131 -24.66 6.54 -9.17
C GLU A 131 -25.33 7.09 -10.45
N ARG A 132 -24.60 7.12 -11.57
CA ARG A 132 -25.11 7.63 -12.85
C ARG A 132 -26.11 6.69 -13.53
N HIS A 133 -25.89 5.38 -13.41
CA HIS A 133 -26.66 4.39 -14.16
C HIS A 133 -27.75 3.68 -13.33
N HIS A 134 -27.56 3.49 -12.03
CA HIS A 134 -28.55 2.87 -11.13
C HIS A 134 -29.54 3.87 -10.51
N GLY A 135 -29.32 5.18 -10.67
CA GLY A 135 -30.32 6.22 -10.36
C GLY A 135 -31.46 6.31 -11.39
N MET A 136 -31.34 5.62 -12.54
CA MET A 136 -32.43 5.50 -13.52
C MET A 136 -33.36 4.35 -13.12
N ILE A 137 -34.22 4.61 -12.13
CA ILE A 137 -35.42 3.80 -11.91
C ILE A 137 -36.31 4.01 -13.15
N HIS A 138 -36.49 2.95 -13.96
CA HIS A 138 -37.58 2.86 -14.92
C HIS A 138 -38.84 2.32 -14.22
#